data_AF-A0A2K5USF5-F1
#
_entry.id   AF-A0A2K5USF5-F1
#
_cell.length_a   1.000
_cell.length_b   1.000
_cell.length_c   1.000
_cell.angle_alpha   90.00
_cell.angle_beta   90.00
_cell.angle_gamma   90.00
#
_symmetry.space_group_name_H-M   'P 1'
#
loop_
_entity.id
_entity.type
_entity.pdbx_description
1 polymer ?
#
loop_
_entity_poly.entity_id
_entity_poly.type
_entity_poly.pdbx_seq_one_letter_code
_entity_poly.pdbx_strand_id
1 'polypeptide(L)'
;MIEDKGPRVADYFVVAGLTDVSKPLEEEIHFNDACHKVAKPKEPITDVSVIIKSLGEEVPRDYICIDSTPTGLSADLNNGSLVGPQIYLCYRRGRDKPPLTDLGVLYDWKERLKQGCEIIQSTPYGRPANISGSTSSQRIYITYRRASENMTQNTLAVTDICIIIPSKGESPPHTFCKVDKNLNNMGISGILVL
;
A
#
# COMPACT_ATOMS: atom_id res chain seq x y z
N MET A 1 28.66 33.61 30.14
CA MET A 1 27.84 33.17 28.98
C MET A 1 27.35 31.78 29.30
N ILE A 2 26.04 31.61 29.47
CA ILE A 2 25.40 30.33 29.80
C ILE A 2 24.97 29.70 28.48
N GLU A 3 25.46 28.50 28.19
CA GLU A 3 24.97 27.66 27.10
C GLU A 3 23.69 26.96 27.57
N ASP A 4 22.58 27.27 26.92
CA ASP A 4 21.28 26.64 27.10
C ASP A 4 21.26 25.30 26.36
N LYS A 5 21.51 24.19 27.07
CA LYS A 5 21.25 22.83 26.56
C LYS A 5 19.84 22.43 26.98
N GLY A 6 18.92 22.37 26.01
CA GLY A 6 17.55 21.91 26.20
C GLY A 6 17.44 20.52 26.86
N PRO A 7 16.24 20.13 27.32
CA PRO A 7 16.06 18.96 28.19
C PRO A 7 16.51 17.68 27.48
N ARG A 8 17.62 17.08 27.95
CA ARG A 8 18.07 15.76 27.51
C ARG A 8 17.17 14.71 28.16
N VAL A 9 16.40 13.98 27.35
CA VAL A 9 15.35 13.06 27.84
C VAL A 9 15.92 11.70 28.29
N ALA A 10 17.13 11.31 27.88
CA ALA A 10 17.90 10.23 28.49
C ALA A 10 19.37 10.25 28.01
N ASP A 11 20.30 9.85 28.89
CA ASP A 11 21.72 9.67 28.55
C ASP A 11 22.20 8.22 28.63
N TYR A 12 21.39 7.31 29.16
CA TYR A 12 21.74 5.90 29.27
C TYR A 12 20.48 5.04 29.17
N PHE A 13 20.52 4.02 28.32
CA PHE A 13 19.58 2.90 28.38
C PHE A 13 20.27 1.75 29.11
N VAL A 14 19.55 1.10 30.02
CA VAL A 14 20.04 -0.08 30.71
C VAL A 14 19.39 -1.28 30.05
N VAL A 15 20.20 -2.19 29.52
CA VAL A 15 19.74 -3.50 29.08
C VAL A 15 19.90 -4.45 30.28
N ALA A 16 18.78 -4.85 30.87
CA ALA A 16 18.74 -5.82 31.96
C ALA A 16 18.13 -7.14 31.47
N GLY A 17 18.64 -8.27 31.95
CA GLY A 17 18.11 -9.61 31.62
C GLY A 17 18.88 -10.39 30.55
N LEU A 18 20.01 -9.87 30.06
CA LEU A 18 20.94 -10.66 29.24
C LEU A 18 21.77 -11.58 30.15
N THR A 19 21.87 -12.84 29.75
CA THR A 19 22.73 -13.86 30.36
C THR A 19 23.90 -14.13 29.41
N ASP A 20 24.92 -14.86 29.84
CA ASP A 20 26.08 -15.21 28.98
C ASP A 20 25.72 -16.04 27.73
N VAL A 21 24.46 -16.48 27.63
CA VAL A 21 23.89 -17.22 26.49
C VAL A 21 23.05 -16.34 25.54
N SER A 22 22.81 -15.07 25.90
CA SER A 22 21.97 -14.17 25.11
C SER A 22 22.70 -13.67 23.86
N LYS A 23 22.07 -13.82 22.69
CA LYS A 23 22.61 -13.37 21.40
C LYS A 23 21.85 -12.15 20.86
N PRO A 24 22.47 -11.33 19.99
CA PRO A 24 21.76 -10.25 19.31
C PRO A 24 20.53 -10.78 18.57
N LEU A 25 19.46 -9.97 18.52
CA LEU A 25 18.16 -10.34 17.92
C LEU A 25 18.28 -10.80 16.45
N GLU A 26 19.36 -10.43 15.77
CA GLU A 26 19.67 -10.83 14.39
C GLU A 26 20.09 -12.30 14.27
N GLU A 27 20.59 -12.94 15.33
CA GLU A 27 21.06 -14.33 15.33
C GLU A 27 20.04 -15.35 15.87
N GLU A 28 19.02 -14.93 16.61
CA GLU A 28 18.00 -15.81 17.21
C GLU A 28 16.89 -16.25 16.24
N ILE A 29 16.98 -15.98 14.94
CA ILE A 29 15.92 -16.30 13.95
C ILE A 29 15.83 -17.79 13.58
N HIS A 30 16.31 -18.69 14.44
CA HIS A 30 16.14 -20.15 14.31
C HIS A 30 15.37 -20.71 15.53
N PHE A 31 14.17 -20.19 15.80
CA PHE A 31 13.24 -20.84 16.73
C PHE A 31 12.62 -22.08 16.08
N ASN A 32 13.09 -23.25 16.50
CA ASN A 32 12.64 -24.55 16.03
C ASN A 32 11.48 -25.08 16.91
N ASP A 33 10.40 -24.29 17.02
CA ASP A 33 9.24 -24.67 17.83
C ASP A 33 7.93 -24.52 17.05
N ALA A 34 7.11 -25.57 17.06
CA ALA A 34 6.03 -25.85 16.11
C ALA A 34 4.77 -24.95 16.24
N CYS A 35 4.85 -23.82 16.95
CA CYS A 35 3.71 -22.92 17.20
C CYS A 35 3.97 -21.44 16.86
N HIS A 36 5.22 -21.04 16.57
CA HIS A 36 5.51 -19.71 16.02
C HIS A 36 6.15 -19.89 14.65
N LYS A 37 5.31 -19.92 13.60
CA LYS A 37 5.78 -19.57 12.26
C LYS A 37 6.34 -18.16 12.37
N VAL A 38 7.64 -18.01 12.59
CA VAL A 38 8.35 -16.74 12.44
C VAL A 38 7.95 -16.25 11.06
N ALA A 39 7.03 -15.29 11.02
CA ALA A 39 6.52 -14.77 9.77
C ALA A 39 7.71 -14.15 9.08
N LYS A 40 8.27 -14.84 8.07
CA LYS A 40 9.29 -14.25 7.21
C LYS A 40 8.73 -12.89 6.79
N PRO A 41 9.46 -11.78 7.03
CA PRO A 41 8.98 -10.47 6.64
C PRO A 41 8.65 -10.51 5.14
N LYS A 42 7.38 -10.32 4.79
CA LYS A 42 6.97 -10.24 3.39
C LYS A 42 7.83 -9.18 2.72
N GLU A 43 8.24 -9.43 1.48
CA GLU A 43 8.96 -8.40 0.75
C GLU A 43 8.05 -7.17 0.58
N PRO A 44 8.61 -5.96 0.62
CA PRO A 44 7.80 -4.76 0.48
C PRO A 44 7.21 -4.69 -0.92
N ILE A 45 6.17 -3.88 -1.07
CA ILE A 45 5.57 -3.59 -2.36
C ILE A 45 6.46 -2.56 -3.07
N THR A 46 6.93 -2.92 -4.26
CA THR A 46 7.83 -2.09 -5.08
C THR A 46 7.12 -1.48 -6.28
N ASP A 47 5.99 -2.08 -6.69
CA ASP A 47 5.15 -1.57 -7.78
C ASP A 47 3.67 -1.76 -7.54
N VAL A 48 2.91 -0.89 -8.19
CA VAL A 48 1.47 -0.99 -8.37
C VAL A 48 1.12 -0.78 -9.84
N SER A 49 0.03 -1.39 -10.28
CA SER A 49 -0.49 -1.29 -11.63
C SER A 49 -2.01 -1.41 -11.61
N VAL A 50 -2.68 -0.93 -12.65
CA VAL A 50 -4.12 -1.06 -12.83
C VAL A 50 -4.38 -1.84 -14.11
N ILE A 51 -5.31 -2.80 -14.04
CA ILE A 51 -5.77 -3.57 -15.20
C ILE A 51 -7.28 -3.45 -15.36
N ILE A 52 -7.75 -3.65 -16.59
CA ILE A 52 -9.16 -3.66 -16.95
C ILE A 52 -9.54 -5.07 -17.42
N LYS A 53 -9.91 -5.95 -16.48
CA LYS A 53 -10.21 -7.37 -16.77
C LYS A 53 -11.34 -7.53 -17.80
N SER A 54 -12.36 -6.69 -17.72
CA SER A 54 -13.48 -6.68 -18.68
C SER A 54 -13.07 -6.41 -20.15
N LEU A 55 -11.86 -5.88 -20.39
CA LEU A 55 -11.30 -5.67 -21.73
C LEU A 55 -10.28 -6.74 -22.14
N GLY A 56 -10.22 -7.86 -21.41
CA GLY A 56 -9.30 -8.97 -21.66
C GLY A 56 -7.85 -8.71 -21.23
N GLU A 57 -7.63 -7.74 -20.34
CA GLU A 57 -6.30 -7.51 -19.76
C GLU A 57 -5.99 -8.55 -18.67
N GLU A 58 -4.82 -9.18 -18.78
CA GLU A 58 -4.32 -10.16 -17.81
C GLU A 58 -3.39 -9.52 -16.77
N VAL A 59 -3.25 -10.18 -15.62
CA VAL A 59 -2.32 -9.74 -14.56
C VAL A 59 -0.88 -9.75 -15.09
N PRO A 60 -0.12 -8.66 -14.95
CA PRO A 60 1.26 -8.61 -15.41
C PRO A 60 2.14 -9.66 -14.72
N ARG A 61 3.23 -10.05 -15.39
CA ARG A 61 4.17 -11.02 -14.84
C ARG A 61 4.72 -10.53 -13.49
N ASP A 62 4.75 -11.44 -12.52
CA ASP A 62 5.21 -11.22 -11.14
C ASP A 62 4.33 -10.26 -10.30
N TYR A 63 3.17 -9.83 -10.82
CA TYR A 63 2.18 -9.07 -10.06
C TYR A 63 1.12 -9.98 -9.45
N ILE A 64 0.52 -9.50 -8.36
CA ILE A 64 -0.64 -10.09 -7.70
C ILE A 64 -1.81 -9.12 -7.89
N CYS A 65 -2.93 -9.62 -8.38
CA CYS A 65 -4.17 -8.86 -8.51
C CYS A 65 -4.94 -8.89 -7.19
N ILE A 66 -5.45 -7.73 -6.76
CA ILE A 66 -6.40 -7.62 -5.67
C ILE A 66 -7.80 -7.67 -6.30
N ASP A 67 -8.33 -8.89 -6.46
CA ASP A 67 -9.65 -9.10 -7.07
C ASP A 67 -10.79 -9.28 -6.07
N SER A 68 -10.45 -9.48 -4.80
CA SER A 68 -11.40 -9.73 -3.72
C SER A 68 -11.08 -8.88 -2.50
N THR A 69 -12.13 -8.39 -1.82
CA THR A 69 -12.02 -7.72 -0.52
C THR A 69 -11.81 -8.76 0.60
N PRO A 70 -11.45 -8.34 1.84
CA PRO A 70 -11.30 -9.27 2.96
C PRO A 70 -12.53 -10.14 3.27
N THR A 71 -13.75 -9.64 2.96
CA THR A 71 -14.99 -10.43 3.13
C THR A 71 -15.39 -11.23 1.88
N GLY A 72 -14.58 -11.21 0.82
CA GLY A 72 -14.81 -11.98 -0.41
C GLY A 72 -15.71 -11.28 -1.44
N LEU A 73 -15.96 -9.98 -1.31
CA LEU A 73 -16.64 -9.19 -2.34
C LEU A 73 -15.68 -8.87 -3.48
N SER A 74 -16.18 -8.57 -4.68
CA SER A 74 -15.34 -8.10 -5.79
C SER A 74 -14.63 -6.79 -5.40
N ALA A 75 -13.31 -6.75 -5.53
CA ALA A 75 -12.49 -5.55 -5.32
C ALA A 75 -12.41 -4.65 -6.56
N ASP A 76 -13.44 -4.68 -7.41
CA ASP A 76 -13.56 -3.79 -8.57
C ASP A 76 -13.59 -2.32 -8.11
N LEU A 77 -12.62 -1.53 -8.55
CA LEU A 77 -12.53 -0.11 -8.19
C LEU A 77 -13.66 0.72 -8.80
N ASN A 78 -14.39 0.17 -9.76
CA ASN A 78 -15.53 0.78 -10.44
C ASN A 78 -16.87 0.11 -10.09
N ASN A 79 -16.97 -0.57 -8.95
CA ASN A 79 -18.16 -1.33 -8.51
C ASN A 79 -19.47 -0.51 -8.35
N GLY A 80 -19.44 0.80 -8.63
CA GLY A 80 -20.64 1.65 -8.73
C GLY A 80 -21.35 1.61 -10.09
N SER A 81 -20.79 0.96 -11.11
CA SER A 81 -21.33 0.95 -12.47
C SER A 81 -21.63 -0.48 -12.96
N LEU A 82 -22.90 -0.81 -13.20
CA LEU A 82 -23.34 -2.09 -13.77
C LEU A 82 -22.82 -2.33 -15.21
N VAL A 83 -22.51 -1.26 -15.93
CA VAL A 83 -22.08 -1.29 -17.35
C VAL A 83 -20.64 -0.78 -17.49
N GLY A 84 -19.98 -0.47 -16.37
CA GLY A 84 -18.63 0.08 -16.36
C GLY A 84 -17.57 -0.98 -16.64
N PRO A 85 -16.36 -0.55 -17.06
CA PRO A 85 -15.22 -1.44 -17.08
C PRO A 85 -14.95 -1.97 -15.67
N GLN A 86 -14.61 -3.26 -15.57
CA GLN A 86 -14.15 -3.88 -14.33
C GLN A 86 -12.66 -3.61 -14.15
N ILE A 87 -12.32 -2.83 -13.13
CA ILE A 87 -10.98 -2.28 -12.92
C ILE A 87 -10.38 -2.81 -11.63
N TYR A 88 -9.15 -3.32 -11.69
CA TYR A 88 -8.50 -3.95 -10.55
C TYR A 88 -7.09 -3.40 -10.32
N LEU A 89 -6.73 -3.26 -9.05
CA LEU A 89 -5.38 -2.90 -8.61
C LEU A 89 -4.53 -4.17 -8.54
N CYS A 90 -3.33 -4.11 -9.10
CA CYS A 90 -2.30 -5.13 -8.98
C CYS A 90 -1.08 -4.54 -8.27
N TYR A 91 -0.33 -5.38 -7.58
CA TYR A 91 0.94 -4.97 -6.97
C TYR A 91 2.03 -6.02 -7.19
N ARG A 92 3.29 -5.60 -7.16
CA ARG A 92 4.45 -6.49 -7.16
C ARG A 92 5.24 -6.28 -5.88
N ARG A 93 5.72 -7.38 -5.32
CA ARG A 93 6.62 -7.40 -4.16
C ARG A 93 8.04 -7.68 -4.64
N GLY A 94 9.02 -7.12 -3.95
CA GLY A 94 10.42 -7.39 -4.26
C GLY A 94 11.38 -6.53 -3.44
N ARG A 95 12.66 -6.75 -3.69
CA ARG A 95 13.78 -5.94 -3.17
C ARG A 95 14.73 -5.49 -4.28
N ASP A 96 14.31 -5.65 -5.53
CA ASP A 96 15.05 -5.27 -6.73
C ASP A 96 15.10 -3.75 -6.96
N LYS A 97 14.27 -2.99 -6.24
CA LYS A 97 14.23 -1.52 -6.28
C LYS A 97 13.63 -0.96 -4.98
N PRO A 98 13.70 0.38 -4.77
CA PRO A 98 13.17 0.99 -3.56
C PRO A 98 11.66 0.72 -3.38
N PRO A 99 11.21 0.53 -2.12
CA PRO A 99 9.81 0.25 -1.84
C PRO A 99 8.92 1.45 -2.10
N LEU A 100 7.63 1.20 -2.28
CA LEU A 100 6.62 2.24 -2.21
C LEU A 100 6.46 2.70 -0.76
N THR A 101 6.23 3.99 -0.56
CA THR A 101 6.08 4.64 0.76
C THR A 101 4.72 5.31 0.92
N ASP A 102 4.00 5.51 -0.18
CA ASP A 102 2.66 6.07 -0.19
C ASP A 102 1.86 5.49 -1.35
N LEU A 103 0.58 5.27 -1.13
CA LEU A 103 -0.41 4.94 -2.15
C LEU A 103 -1.59 5.89 -1.98
N GLY A 104 -2.09 6.43 -3.07
CA GLY A 104 -3.06 7.51 -3.07
C GLY A 104 -4.06 7.41 -4.21
N VAL A 105 -5.06 8.27 -4.13
CA VAL A 105 -6.04 8.52 -5.18
C VAL A 105 -5.97 9.99 -5.54
N LEU A 106 -5.96 10.30 -6.84
CA LEU A 106 -5.96 11.65 -7.37
C LEU A 106 -7.26 11.92 -8.14
N TYR A 107 -7.95 12.99 -7.75
CA TYR A 107 -9.07 13.56 -8.50
C TYR A 107 -8.56 14.71 -9.37
N ASP A 108 -8.31 14.46 -10.65
CA ASP A 108 -7.56 15.39 -11.52
C ASP A 108 -8.15 16.81 -11.59
N TRP A 109 -9.48 16.91 -11.54
CA TRP A 109 -10.23 18.16 -11.64
C TRP A 109 -10.24 18.97 -10.34
N LYS A 110 -9.96 18.32 -9.20
CA LYS A 110 -10.10 18.91 -7.86
C LYS A 110 -8.76 19.30 -7.25
N GLU A 111 -7.68 18.63 -7.65
CA GLU A 111 -6.42 18.68 -6.91
C GLU A 111 -5.19 18.44 -7.76
N ARG A 112 -4.07 18.94 -7.27
CA ARG A 112 -2.75 18.70 -7.85
C ARG A 112 -2.11 17.46 -7.28
N LEU A 113 -1.32 16.78 -8.11
CA LEU A 113 -0.46 15.68 -7.70
C LEU A 113 0.45 16.13 -6.55
N LYS A 114 0.49 15.35 -5.47
CA LYS A 114 1.39 15.58 -4.33
C LYS A 114 2.84 15.50 -4.82
N GLN A 115 3.72 16.34 -4.26
CA GLN A 115 5.14 16.33 -4.60
C GLN A 115 5.75 14.93 -4.35
N GLY A 116 6.57 14.48 -5.30
CA GLY A 116 7.24 13.17 -5.24
C GLY A 116 6.32 11.96 -5.48
N CYS A 117 5.03 12.16 -5.72
CA CYS A 117 4.14 11.10 -6.16
C CYS A 117 4.12 11.01 -7.70
N GLU A 118 3.84 9.82 -8.20
CA GLU A 118 3.65 9.50 -9.61
C GLU A 118 2.20 9.03 -9.84
N ILE A 119 1.70 9.18 -11.06
CA ILE A 119 0.33 8.78 -11.45
C ILE A 119 0.41 7.52 -12.30
N ILE A 120 -0.44 6.53 -12.02
CA ILE A 120 -0.68 5.42 -12.94
C ILE A 120 -1.65 5.93 -14.01
N GLN A 121 -1.11 6.44 -15.12
CA GLN A 121 -1.92 7.03 -16.20
C GLN A 121 -2.50 5.96 -17.14
N SER A 122 -1.78 4.86 -17.32
CA SER A 122 -2.12 3.81 -18.27
C SER A 122 -1.98 2.42 -17.66
N THR A 123 -2.80 1.48 -18.14
CA THR A 123 -2.64 0.05 -17.90
C THR A 123 -1.37 -0.45 -18.61
N PRO A 124 -0.83 -1.61 -18.20
CA PRO A 124 0.29 -2.25 -18.90
C PRO A 124 0.02 -2.55 -20.38
N TYR A 125 -1.24 -2.52 -20.81
CA TYR A 125 -1.69 -2.74 -22.18
C TYR A 125 -1.94 -1.42 -22.94
N GLY A 126 -1.54 -0.29 -22.37
CA GLY A 126 -1.61 1.03 -23.01
C GLY A 126 -2.98 1.70 -22.96
N ARG A 127 -3.94 1.16 -22.21
CA ARG A 127 -5.26 1.80 -22.02
C ARG A 127 -5.22 2.84 -20.90
N PRO A 128 -6.08 3.86 -20.89
CA PRO A 128 -6.14 4.78 -19.76
C PRO A 128 -6.54 4.08 -18.46
N ALA A 129 -5.75 4.26 -17.39
CA ALA A 129 -6.02 3.71 -16.05
C ALA A 129 -6.97 4.61 -15.23
N ASN A 130 -7.99 5.17 -15.89
CA ASN A 130 -9.01 5.99 -15.23
C ASN A 130 -10.01 5.09 -14.51
N ILE A 131 -10.17 5.30 -13.21
CA ILE A 131 -11.04 4.49 -12.34
C ILE A 131 -12.42 5.14 -12.10
N SER A 132 -12.71 6.26 -12.77
CA SER A 132 -14.01 6.90 -12.68
C SER A 132 -15.10 6.13 -13.44
N GLY A 133 -16.34 6.26 -12.97
CA GLY A 133 -17.50 5.67 -13.63
C GLY A 133 -17.73 6.26 -15.03
N SER A 134 -18.27 5.43 -15.93
CA SER A 134 -18.40 5.67 -17.38
C SER A 134 -19.17 6.94 -17.80
N THR A 135 -19.85 7.61 -16.87
CA THR A 135 -20.66 8.81 -17.11
C THR A 135 -20.02 10.11 -16.61
N SER A 136 -18.85 10.05 -15.97
CA SER A 136 -18.18 11.24 -15.44
C SER A 136 -17.10 11.77 -16.41
N SER A 137 -17.08 13.08 -16.62
CA SER A 137 -15.92 13.77 -17.21
C SER A 137 -14.74 13.88 -16.23
N GLN A 138 -14.97 13.48 -14.97
CA GLN A 138 -13.98 13.48 -13.90
C GLN A 138 -13.01 12.32 -14.10
N ARG A 139 -11.70 12.55 -14.00
CA ARG A 139 -10.71 11.47 -14.07
C ARG A 139 -10.15 11.22 -12.69
N ILE A 140 -10.19 9.95 -12.30
CA ILE A 140 -9.69 9.49 -11.01
C ILE A 140 -8.56 8.52 -11.31
N TYR A 141 -7.41 8.72 -10.68
CA TYR A 141 -6.23 7.89 -10.88
C TYR A 141 -5.66 7.40 -9.57
N ILE A 142 -4.98 6.26 -9.62
CA ILE A 142 -4.12 5.80 -8.54
C ILE A 142 -2.78 6.52 -8.63
N THR A 143 -2.26 6.93 -7.49
CA THR A 143 -0.93 7.53 -7.36
C THR A 143 -0.09 6.74 -6.38
N TYR A 144 1.21 6.74 -6.55
CA TYR A 144 2.13 6.16 -5.58
C TYR A 144 3.32 7.08 -5.33
N ARG A 145 4.03 6.88 -4.23
CA ARG A 145 5.36 7.45 -4.00
C ARG A 145 6.35 6.32 -3.81
N ARG A 146 7.48 6.39 -4.50
CA ARG A 146 8.59 5.46 -4.31
C ARG A 146 9.63 6.10 -3.39
N ALA A 147 10.25 5.31 -2.53
CA ALA A 147 11.41 5.75 -1.76
C ALA A 147 12.55 6.17 -2.71
N SER A 148 13.38 7.11 -2.26
CA SER A 148 14.61 7.44 -2.95
C SER A 148 15.62 6.30 -2.79
N GLU A 149 16.43 6.04 -3.83
CA GLU A 149 17.54 5.06 -3.80
C GLU A 149 18.52 5.29 -2.63
N ASN A 150 18.64 6.55 -2.17
CA ASN A 150 19.59 6.97 -1.15
C ASN A 150 18.98 7.08 0.27
N MET A 151 17.72 6.70 0.47
CA MET A 151 17.08 6.81 1.78
C MET A 151 17.52 5.67 2.72
N THR A 152 17.62 5.97 4.02
CA THR A 152 18.02 5.00 5.04
C THR A 152 16.96 3.91 5.26
N GLN A 153 17.40 2.74 5.75
CA GLN A 153 16.62 1.49 5.88
C GLN A 153 15.37 1.56 6.77
N ASN A 154 15.09 2.69 7.44
CA ASN A 154 13.93 2.89 8.33
C ASN A 154 12.74 3.59 7.64
N THR A 155 12.65 3.51 6.32
CA THR A 155 11.53 4.12 5.59
C THR A 155 10.27 3.28 5.77
N LEU A 156 9.13 3.91 6.11
CA LEU A 156 7.82 3.25 6.17
C LEU A 156 7.46 2.74 4.77
N ALA A 157 7.72 1.45 4.53
CA ALA A 157 7.42 0.79 3.27
C ALA A 157 5.98 0.28 3.30
N VAL A 158 5.29 0.37 2.17
CA VAL A 158 4.02 -0.32 1.96
C VAL A 158 4.32 -1.82 1.87
N THR A 159 3.82 -2.56 2.83
CA THR A 159 3.98 -4.01 3.00
C THR A 159 2.72 -4.78 2.71
N ASP A 160 1.54 -4.15 2.66
CA ASP A 160 0.33 -4.81 2.16
C ASP A 160 -0.67 -3.79 1.63
N ILE A 161 -1.53 -4.22 0.69
CA ILE A 161 -2.62 -3.41 0.16
C ILE A 161 -3.88 -4.25 0.21
N CYS A 162 -4.97 -3.69 0.71
CA CYS A 162 -6.29 -4.28 0.55
C CYS A 162 -7.34 -3.24 0.14
N ILE A 163 -8.40 -3.72 -0.49
CA ILE A 163 -9.56 -2.92 -0.88
C ILE A 163 -10.70 -3.31 0.03
N ILE A 164 -11.40 -2.31 0.58
CA ILE A 164 -12.63 -2.51 1.34
C ILE A 164 -13.78 -1.74 0.70
N ILE A 165 -15.01 -2.15 1.02
CA ILE A 165 -16.26 -1.54 0.62
C ILE A 165 -17.01 -1.13 1.91
N PRO A 166 -16.73 0.08 2.44
CA PRO A 166 -17.35 0.53 3.69
C PRO A 166 -18.88 0.53 3.64
N SER A 167 -19.46 0.83 2.47
CA SER A 167 -20.92 0.81 2.25
C SER A 167 -21.55 -0.59 2.40
N LYS A 168 -20.75 -1.65 2.42
CA LYS A 168 -21.18 -3.03 2.67
C LYS A 168 -20.80 -3.53 4.08
N GLY A 169 -20.39 -2.61 4.96
CA GLY A 169 -20.08 -2.92 6.35
C GLY A 169 -18.65 -3.38 6.60
N GLU A 170 -17.75 -3.30 5.62
CA GLU A 170 -16.34 -3.62 5.82
C GLU A 170 -15.61 -2.51 6.58
N SER A 171 -14.77 -2.90 7.54
CA SER A 171 -13.88 -2.02 8.29
C SER A 171 -12.41 -2.29 7.94
N PRO A 172 -11.51 -1.30 8.13
CA PRO A 172 -10.09 -1.54 7.97
C PRO A 172 -9.59 -2.66 8.88
N PRO A 173 -8.81 -3.62 8.36
CA PRO A 173 -8.15 -4.62 9.20
C PRO A 173 -7.21 -3.95 10.21
N HIS A 174 -6.93 -4.64 11.32
CA HIS A 174 -5.96 -4.17 12.31
C HIS A 174 -4.62 -3.83 11.63
N THR A 175 -3.99 -2.74 12.09
CA THR A 175 -2.72 -2.15 11.60
C THR A 175 -2.74 -1.48 10.22
N PHE A 176 -3.82 -1.57 9.43
CA PHE A 176 -3.88 -0.86 8.14
C PHE A 176 -4.24 0.61 8.31
N CYS A 177 -3.51 1.48 7.60
CA CYS A 177 -3.85 2.87 7.39
C CYS A 177 -4.79 3.00 6.19
N LYS A 178 -5.89 3.72 6.38
CA LYS A 178 -6.77 4.06 5.27
C LYS A 178 -6.12 5.13 4.41
N VAL A 179 -6.08 4.92 3.10
CA VAL A 179 -5.72 5.99 2.16
C VAL A 179 -6.77 7.08 2.30
N ASP A 180 -6.35 8.27 2.74
CA ASP A 180 -7.24 9.39 3.15
C ASP A 180 -8.32 9.74 2.11
N LYS A 181 -8.07 9.41 0.84
CA LYS A 181 -8.98 9.66 -0.28
C LYS A 181 -9.64 8.36 -0.72
N ASN A 182 -10.94 8.22 -0.44
CA ASN A 182 -11.74 7.10 -0.93
C ASN A 182 -11.87 7.15 -2.46
N LEU A 183 -12.05 5.99 -3.07
CA LEU A 183 -12.47 5.85 -4.46
C LEU A 183 -13.98 6.10 -4.51
N ASN A 184 -14.36 7.15 -5.22
CA ASN A 184 -15.72 7.69 -5.38
C ASN A 184 -16.31 8.36 -4.13
N ASN A 185 -16.89 9.54 -4.35
CA ASN A 185 -17.69 10.32 -3.38
C ASN A 185 -18.92 9.56 -2.84
N MET A 186 -19.18 8.35 -3.31
CA MET A 186 -20.29 7.47 -2.90
C MET A 186 -19.89 6.41 -1.86
N GLY A 187 -18.65 6.43 -1.33
CA GLY A 187 -18.25 5.53 -0.23
C GLY A 187 -18.16 4.05 -0.62
N ILE A 188 -18.01 3.77 -1.92
CA ILE A 188 -18.13 2.42 -2.47
C ILE A 188 -16.82 1.65 -2.37
N SER A 189 -15.64 2.28 -2.34
CA SER A 189 -14.39 1.55 -2.11
C SER A 189 -13.32 2.42 -1.41
N GLY A 190 -12.67 1.84 -0.41
CA GLY A 190 -11.52 2.42 0.28
C GLY A 190 -10.27 1.57 0.04
N ILE A 191 -9.15 2.20 -0.32
CA ILE A 191 -7.84 1.54 -0.38
C ILE A 191 -7.23 1.62 1.01
N LEU A 192 -6.67 0.52 1.49
CA LEU A 192 -5.96 0.44 2.75
C LEU A 192 -4.53 -0.05 2.51
N VAL A 193 -3.58 0.51 3.24
CA VAL A 193 -2.16 0.15 3.17
C VAL A 193 -1.61 -0.17 4.56
N LEU A 194 -0.75 -1.20 4.64
CA LEU A 194 0.01 -1.55 5.84
C LEU A 194 1.49 -1.23 5.63
#